data_AF-A0A417D099-F1
#
_entry.id   AF-A0A417D099-F1
#
_cell.length_a   1.000
_cell.length_b   1.000
_cell.length_c   1.000
_cell.angle_alpha   90.00
_cell.angle_beta   90.00
_cell.angle_gamma   90.00
#
_symmetry.space_group_name_H-M   'P 1'
#
loop_
_entity.id
_entity.type
_entity.pdbx_description
1 polymer ?
#
loop_
_entity_poly.entity_id
_entity_poly.type
_entity_poly.pdbx_seq_one_letter_code
_entity_poly.pdbx_strand_id
1 'polypeptide(L)'
;MNKKNISKEVIELFRNEFFDRLKQYNAWILEDEAGQEVIIQSDLTVRTSAKDYKCKSIEEVCAVPTSSGKTIGELINNLQSLEFKHVPVSTGAKPTVGC
;
A
#
# COMPACT_ATOMS: atom_id res chain seq x y z
N MET A 1 13.58 17.50 15.66
CA MET A 1 12.54 16.87 14.80
C MET A 1 12.83 17.22 13.36
N ASN A 2 13.51 16.33 12.63
CA ASN A 2 13.79 16.53 11.20
C ASN A 2 12.52 16.18 10.40
N LYS A 3 11.68 17.18 10.12
CA LYS A 3 10.68 17.07 9.04
C LYS A 3 11.47 16.93 7.74
N LYS A 4 11.70 15.70 7.28
CA LYS A 4 12.26 15.43 5.94
C LYS A 4 11.35 16.15 4.94
N ASN A 5 11.86 17.22 4.35
CA ASN A 5 11.19 17.98 3.31
C ASN A 5 11.29 17.15 2.02
N ILE A 6 10.47 16.10 1.90
CA ILE A 6 10.43 15.25 0.71
C ILE A 6 9.83 16.10 -0.42
N SER A 7 10.62 16.40 -1.44
CA SER A 7 10.16 17.16 -2.61
C SER A 7 9.05 16.39 -3.34
N LYS A 8 8.05 17.12 -3.87
CA LYS A 8 6.91 16.54 -4.61
C LYS A 8 7.35 15.58 -5.73
N GLU A 9 8.43 15.91 -6.43
CA GLU A 9 9.02 15.06 -7.48
C GLU A 9 9.42 13.68 -6.96
N VAL A 10 9.94 13.58 -5.74
CA VAL A 10 10.35 12.30 -5.14
C VAL A 10 9.12 11.45 -4.82
N ILE A 11 8.04 12.09 -4.37
CA ILE A 11 6.76 11.42 -4.08
C ILE A 11 6.15 10.87 -5.37
N GLU A 12 6.18 11.64 -6.46
CA GLU A 12 5.68 11.21 -7.76
C GLU A 12 6.50 10.05 -8.34
N LEU A 13 7.84 10.12 -8.27
CA LEU A 13 8.72 9.03 -8.70
C LEU A 13 8.48 7.74 -7.90
N PHE A 14 8.35 7.84 -6.57
CA PHE A 14 8.08 6.68 -5.72
C PHE A 14 6.72 6.03 -6.02
N ARG A 15 5.67 6.85 -6.17
CA ARG A 15 4.34 6.34 -6.55
C ARG A 15 4.39 5.62 -7.88
N ASN A 16 5.02 6.23 -8.89
CA ASN A 16 5.19 5.58 -10.20
C ASN A 16 5.92 4.24 -10.08
N GLU A 17 7.02 4.17 -9.31
CA GLU A 17 7.72 2.89 -9.07
C GLU A 17 6.83 1.87 -8.35
N PHE A 18 6.07 2.29 -7.34
CA PHE A 18 5.13 1.42 -6.62
C PHE A 18 4.12 0.77 -7.58
N PHE A 19 3.50 1.57 -8.46
CA PHE A 19 2.55 1.06 -9.43
C PHE A 19 3.21 0.25 -10.55
N ASP A 20 4.47 0.52 -10.88
CA ASP A 20 5.22 -0.31 -11.82
C ASP A 20 5.49 -1.71 -11.24
N ARG A 21 5.93 -1.78 -9.98
CA ARG A 21 6.08 -3.06 -9.26
C ARG A 21 4.74 -3.76 -9.06
N LEU A 22 3.67 -3.03 -8.77
CA LEU A 22 2.33 -3.61 -8.59
C LEU A 22 1.89 -4.42 -9.83
N LYS A 23 2.23 -3.95 -11.04
CA LYS A 23 1.96 -4.69 -12.29
C LYS A 23 2.68 -6.04 -12.35
N GLN A 24 3.81 -6.21 -11.65
CA GLN A 24 4.57 -7.46 -11.61
C GLN A 24 4.03 -8.46 -10.58
N TYR A 25 3.45 -7.97 -9.47
CA TYR A 25 3.01 -8.79 -8.34
C TYR A 25 1.49 -9.04 -8.28
N ASN A 26 0.73 -8.59 -9.28
CA ASN A 26 -0.74 -8.62 -9.40
C ASN A 26 -1.52 -7.83 -8.32
N ALA A 27 -1.07 -7.82 -7.07
CA ALA A 27 -1.70 -7.10 -5.97
C ALA A 27 -0.69 -6.73 -4.87
N TRP A 28 -1.01 -5.70 -4.10
CA TRP A 28 -0.27 -5.25 -2.93
C TRP A 28 -1.22 -5.07 -1.76
N ILE A 29 -0.82 -5.52 -0.57
CA ILE A 29 -1.58 -5.33 0.66
C ILE A 29 -0.88 -4.28 1.52
N LEU A 30 -1.60 -3.22 1.85
CA LEU A 30 -1.16 -2.17 2.76
C LEU A 30 -1.98 -2.26 4.04
N GLU A 31 -1.33 -2.03 5.17
CA GLU A 31 -2.03 -1.88 6.45
C GLU A 31 -2.09 -0.39 6.78
N ASP A 32 -3.30 0.07 7.07
CA ASP A 32 -3.55 1.42 7.57
C ASP A 32 -3.29 1.50 9.09
N GLU A 33 -3.13 2.71 9.65
CA GLU A 33 -2.82 2.92 11.08
C GLU A 33 -3.85 2.31 12.06
N ALA A 34 -5.09 2.06 11.62
CA ALA A 34 -6.07 1.31 12.42
C ALA A 34 -5.92 -0.21 12.35
N GLY A 35 -4.86 -0.72 11.70
CA GLY A 35 -4.65 -2.16 11.46
C GLY A 35 -5.59 -2.72 10.39
N GLN A 36 -6.11 -1.88 9.49
CA GLN A 36 -7.01 -2.33 8.43
C GLN A 36 -6.25 -2.57 7.13
N GLU A 37 -6.44 -3.76 6.56
CA GLU A 37 -5.86 -4.12 5.29
C GLU A 37 -6.57 -3.43 4.12
N VAL A 38 -5.77 -2.90 3.21
CA VAL A 38 -6.17 -2.35 1.92
C VAL A 38 -5.41 -3.08 0.83
N ILE A 39 -6.15 -3.66 -0.11
CA ILE A 39 -5.60 -4.42 -1.22
C ILE A 39 -5.67 -3.56 -2.47
N ILE A 40 -4.53 -3.26 -3.08
CA ILE A 40 -4.44 -2.55 -4.36
C ILE A 40 -4.10 -3.60 -5.41
N GLN A 41 -4.90 -3.70 -6.46
CA GLN A 41 -4.69 -4.63 -7.57
C GLN A 41 -4.05 -3.91 -8.76
N SER A 42 -3.32 -4.68 -9.57
CA SER A 42 -2.65 -4.21 -10.78
C SER A 42 -3.58 -3.59 -11.83
N ASP A 43 -4.87 -3.94 -11.82
CA ASP A 43 -5.90 -3.31 -12.65
C ASP A 43 -6.48 -2.02 -12.03
N LEU A 44 -5.82 -1.48 -11.00
CA LEU A 44 -6.23 -0.29 -10.25
C LEU A 44 -7.51 -0.48 -9.42
N THR A 45 -7.90 -1.72 -9.15
CA THR A 45 -8.96 -2.01 -8.18
C THR A 45 -8.40 -1.93 -6.76
N VAL A 46 -9.02 -1.10 -5.91
CA VAL A 46 -8.69 -0.95 -4.49
C VAL A 46 -9.79 -1.59 -3.66
N ARG A 47 -9.45 -2.58 -2.83
CA ARG A 47 -10.37 -3.18 -1.87
C ARG A 47 -10.04 -2.69 -0.47
N THR A 48 -11.01 -2.06 0.17
CA THR A 48 -10.92 -1.70 1.58
C THR A 48 -11.90 -2.56 2.39
N SER A 49 -11.80 -2.53 3.72
CA SER A 49 -12.76 -3.22 4.58
C SER A 49 -14.21 -2.74 4.40
N ALA A 50 -14.43 -1.56 3.82
CA ALA A 50 -15.76 -1.00 3.62
C ALA A 50 -16.36 -1.34 2.24
N LYS A 51 -15.55 -1.22 1.18
CA LYS A 51 -15.97 -1.48 -0.20
C LYS A 51 -14.80 -1.57 -1.17
N ASP A 52 -15.12 -2.02 -2.38
CA ASP A 52 -14.21 -2.02 -3.51
C ASP A 52 -14.38 -0.76 -4.36
N TYR A 53 -13.26 -0.20 -4.81
CA TYR A 53 -13.17 0.97 -5.69
C TYR A 53 -12.47 0.54 -6.97
N LYS A 54 -13.11 0.76 -8.11
CA LYS A 54 -12.51 0.53 -9.43
C LYS A 54 -12.02 1.86 -10.01
N CYS A 55 -10.74 2.15 -9.85
CA CYS A 55 -10.14 3.40 -10.29
C CYS A 55 -9.72 3.34 -11.76
N LYS A 56 -9.68 4.48 -12.45
CA LYS A 56 -9.22 4.57 -13.85
C LYS A 56 -7.78 5.05 -13.98
N SER A 57 -7.26 5.67 -12.92
CA SER A 57 -5.93 6.29 -12.89
C SER A 57 -5.27 6.08 -11.53
N ILE A 58 -3.93 6.17 -11.50
CA ILE A 58 -3.14 6.16 -10.26
C ILE A 58 -3.58 7.27 -9.29
N GLU A 59 -3.89 8.46 -9.81
CA GLU A 59 -4.39 9.58 -9.01
C GLU A 59 -5.70 9.24 -8.28
N GLU A 60 -6.61 8.53 -8.95
CA GLU A 60 -7.86 8.07 -8.32
C GLU A 60 -7.59 7.02 -7.24
N VAL A 61 -6.67 6.07 -7.49
CA VAL A 61 -6.24 5.11 -6.46
C VAL A 61 -5.71 5.85 -5.24
N CYS A 62 -4.81 6.82 -5.46
CA CYS A 62 -4.22 7.60 -4.39
C CYS A 62 -5.22 8.46 -3.63
N ALA A 63 -6.37 8.80 -4.23
CA ALA A 63 -7.44 9.58 -3.59
C ALA A 63 -8.44 8.71 -2.80
N VAL A 64 -8.37 7.37 -2.90
CA VAL A 64 -9.28 6.49 -2.17
C VAL A 64 -9.07 6.68 -0.65
N PRO A 65 -10.15 6.96 0.11
CA PRO A 65 -10.06 7.08 1.55
C PRO A 65 -9.97 5.69 2.21
N THR A 66 -9.14 5.61 3.25
CA THR A 66 -9.09 4.48 4.18
C THR A 66 -10.01 4.73 5.36
N SER A 67 -10.30 3.68 6.13
CA SER A 67 -11.17 3.78 7.29
C SER A 67 -10.59 4.63 8.42
N SER A 68 -9.29 4.93 8.42
CA SER A 68 -8.68 5.86 9.39
C SER A 68 -8.70 7.32 8.96
N GLY A 69 -9.34 7.63 7.83
CA GLY A 69 -9.43 9.00 7.33
C GLY A 69 -8.18 9.49 6.59
N LYS A 70 -7.20 8.63 6.34
CA LYS A 70 -6.09 8.89 5.41
C LYS A 70 -6.45 8.43 4.01
N THR A 71 -5.68 8.88 3.03
CA THR A 71 -5.79 8.38 1.66
C THR A 71 -4.76 7.29 1.36
N ILE A 72 -5.05 6.42 0.38
CA ILE A 72 -4.06 5.43 -0.10
C ILE A 72 -2.77 6.11 -0.55
N GLY A 73 -2.85 7.29 -1.16
CA GLY A 73 -1.68 8.06 -1.54
C GLY A 73 -0.84 8.47 -0.34
N GLU A 74 -1.45 8.76 0.81
CA GLU A 74 -0.71 9.00 2.05
C GLU A 74 -0.10 7.73 2.64
N LEU A 75 -0.79 6.59 2.56
CA LEU A 75 -0.22 5.30 3.00
C LEU A 75 1.01 4.94 2.16
N ILE A 76 0.92 5.01 0.83
CA ILE A 76 2.03 4.76 -0.08
C ILE A 76 3.19 5.73 0.23
N ASN A 77 2.90 7.02 0.45
CA ASN A 77 3.95 7.98 0.83
C ASN A 77 4.61 7.65 2.17
N ASN A 78 3.86 7.10 3.13
CA ASN A 78 4.41 6.66 4.41
C ASN A 78 5.29 5.41 4.26
N LEU A 79 5.03 4.52 3.28
CA LEU A 79 5.93 3.42 2.93
C LEU A 79 7.30 3.94 2.48
N GLN A 80 7.37 5.08 1.79
CA GLN A 80 8.65 5.68 1.43
C GLN A 80 9.49 6.07 2.67
N SER A 81 8.83 6.39 3.80
CA SER A 81 9.51 6.64 5.07
C SER A 81 9.84 5.36 5.85
N LEU A 82 9.12 4.27 5.58
CA LEU A 82 9.36 2.94 6.08
C LEU A 82 10.13 2.18 5.00
N GLU A 83 11.43 2.49 4.82
CA GLU A 83 12.36 1.73 3.95
C GLU A 83 11.89 0.30 3.82
N PHE A 84 11.40 -0.09 2.63
CA PHE A 84 10.78 -1.37 2.31
C PHE A 84 11.24 -2.48 3.26
N LYS A 85 10.56 -2.62 4.41
CA LYS A 85 10.72 -3.78 5.25
C LYS A 85 10.00 -4.84 4.47
N HIS A 86 10.75 -5.48 3.58
CA HIS A 86 10.40 -6.71 2.93
C HIS A 86 10.03 -7.65 4.09
N VAL A 87 8.75 -7.71 4.44
CA VAL A 87 8.25 -8.75 5.31
C VAL A 87 8.34 -9.97 4.40
N PRO A 88 9.27 -10.92 4.62
CA PRO A 88 9.21 -12.14 3.86
C PRO A 88 7.80 -12.69 4.08
N VAL A 89 7.07 -12.89 2.99
CA VAL A 89 5.83 -13.65 2.99
C VAL A 89 6.15 -14.96 3.69
N SER A 90 5.73 -15.06 4.95
CA SER A 90 5.86 -16.28 5.73
C SER A 90 4.87 -17.25 5.11
N THR A 91 5.34 -17.95 4.07
CA THR A 91 4.68 -19.12 3.52
C THR A 91 4.38 -20.03 4.71
N GLY A 92 3.10 -20.23 4.97
CA GLY A 92 2.60 -20.72 6.25
C GLY A 92 3.37 -21.91 6.81
N ALA A 93 4.08 -21.68 7.91
CA ALA A 93 4.40 -22.74 8.85
C ALA A 93 3.15 -22.99 9.69
N LYS A 94 2.37 -23.99 9.29
CA LYS A 94 1.35 -24.61 10.14
C LYS A 94 2.03 -25.04 11.46
N PRO A 95 1.50 -24.70 12.65
CA PRO A 95 2.05 -25.21 13.88
C PRO A 95 1.85 -26.73 13.90
N THR A 96 2.93 -27.48 13.72
CA THR A 96 2.93 -28.91 14.06
C THR A 96 3.27 -28.96 15.53
N VAL A 97 2.23 -29.08 16.36
CA VAL A 97 2.34 -29.54 17.74
C VAL A 97 3.04 -30.91 17.69
N GLY A 98 4.30 -30.95 18.11
CA GLY A 98 5.02 -32.19 18.35
C GLY A 98 4.60 -32.77 19.69
N CYS A 99 4.38 -34.09 19.69
CA CYS A 99 3.95 -34.95 20.80
C CYS A 99 4.56 -34.66 22.17
#